data_AF-A0AA85BQU7-F1
#
_entry.id   AF-A0AA85BQU7-F1
#
_cell.length_a   1.000
_cell.length_b   1.000
_cell.length_c   1.000
_cell.angle_alpha   90.00
_cell.angle_beta   90.00
_cell.angle_gamma   90.00
#
_symmetry.space_group_name_H-M   'P 1'
#
loop_
_entity.id
_entity.type
_entity.pdbx_description
1 polymer ?
#
loop_
_entity_poly.entity_id
_entity_poly.type
_entity_poly.pdbx_seq_one_letter_code
_entity_poly.pdbx_strand_id
1 'polypeptide(L)'
;MLEILLSPGSLSWGRGLLCIFSAFVVGLSGVVPLLFLPLDSICPRKDVISLNRWLSYATGSLLGEVFIHLLPESWINSDIDTFQIPGFWILSGLLLFFIIEKLCINDSTEKEVEGYLNLAANIIDNFTHGVAIAGSYLVSLRLGILTTTCILVHEVPHEMADFVILLRSGFSRWEAAKAQLATASGSTLGAILNTLC
;
A
#
# COMPACT_ATOMS: atom_id res chain seq x y z
N MET A 1 -4.30 35.65 5.33
CA MET A 1 -5.05 35.00 6.43
C MET A 1 -6.57 34.95 6.16
N LEU A 2 -7.12 35.76 5.25
CA LEU A 2 -8.56 35.76 4.91
C LEU A 2 -8.97 34.90 3.69
N GLU A 3 -8.03 34.32 2.92
CA GLU A 3 -8.36 33.46 1.77
C GLU A 3 -8.67 31.99 2.13
N ILE A 4 -8.56 31.61 3.41
CA ILE A 4 -8.76 30.22 3.85
C ILE A 4 -10.25 29.89 4.08
N LEU A 5 -11.16 30.88 4.01
CA LEU A 5 -12.56 30.73 4.45
C LEU A 5 -13.63 30.87 3.36
N LEU A 6 -13.28 31.05 2.08
CA LEU A 6 -14.27 31.35 1.03
C LEU A 6 -14.31 30.41 -0.19
N SER A 7 -13.73 29.21 -0.12
CA SER A 7 -14.10 28.15 -1.08
C SER A 7 -14.08 26.77 -0.43
N PRO A 8 -15.22 26.30 0.11
CA PRO A 8 -15.38 24.88 0.39
C PRO A 8 -15.50 24.17 -0.96
N GLY A 9 -14.45 23.44 -1.36
CA GLY A 9 -14.52 22.51 -2.49
C GLY A 9 -13.59 22.76 -3.68
N SER A 10 -12.68 23.75 -3.65
CA SER A 10 -11.72 23.95 -4.75
C SER A 10 -10.28 24.01 -4.22
N LEU A 11 -9.50 23.00 -4.57
CA LEU A 11 -8.07 22.98 -4.33
C LEU A 11 -7.41 24.05 -5.19
N SER A 12 -6.77 25.05 -4.57
CA SER A 12 -5.99 26.04 -5.33
C SER A 12 -4.98 25.31 -6.23
N TRP A 13 -4.79 25.75 -7.47
CA TRP A 13 -3.91 25.09 -8.46
C TRP A 13 -2.55 24.68 -7.90
N GLY A 14 -1.92 25.51 -7.05
CA GLY A 14 -0.65 25.18 -6.39
C GLY A 14 -0.72 23.98 -5.42
N ARG A 15 -1.81 23.87 -4.64
CA ARG A 15 -2.05 22.71 -3.75
C ARG A 15 -2.37 21.44 -4.56
N GLY A 16 -3.04 21.57 -5.70
CA GLY A 16 -3.30 20.45 -6.62
C GLY A 16 -2.02 19.84 -7.16
N LEU A 17 -1.10 20.67 -7.62
CA LEU A 17 0.22 20.22 -8.08
C LEU A 17 1.03 19.55 -6.96
N LEU A 18 1.01 20.12 -5.76
CA LEU A 18 1.69 19.54 -4.59
C LEU A 18 1.08 18.19 -4.18
N CYS A 19 -0.23 18.04 -4.25
CA CYS A 19 -0.93 16.78 -3.98
C CYS A 19 -0.49 15.69 -4.96
N ILE A 20 -0.55 15.96 -6.27
CA ILE A 20 -0.15 15.00 -7.30
C ILE A 20 1.33 14.64 -7.17
N PHE A 21 2.19 15.62 -6.90
CA PHE A 21 3.61 15.38 -6.65
C PHE A 21 3.81 14.50 -5.41
N SER A 22 3.07 14.75 -4.32
CA SER A 22 3.14 13.95 -3.09
C SER A 22 2.70 12.50 -3.32
N ALA A 23 1.61 12.29 -4.04
CA ALA A 23 1.12 10.95 -4.41
C ALA A 23 2.12 10.21 -5.31
N PHE A 24 2.75 10.92 -6.25
CA PHE A 24 3.80 10.36 -7.09
C PHE A 24 5.04 9.96 -6.28
N VAL A 25 5.50 10.79 -5.34
CA VAL A 25 6.63 10.48 -4.46
C VAL A 25 6.34 9.26 -3.59
N VAL A 26 5.12 9.13 -3.06
CA VAL A 26 4.68 7.94 -2.33
C VAL A 26 4.71 6.72 -3.25
N GLY A 27 4.09 6.75 -4.42
CA GLY A 27 4.14 5.61 -5.33
C GLY A 27 5.56 5.21 -5.78
N LEU A 28 6.51 6.15 -5.80
CA LEU A 28 7.92 5.84 -6.10
C LEU A 28 8.66 5.10 -4.97
N SER A 29 8.11 5.02 -3.75
CA SER A 29 8.77 4.27 -2.67
C SER A 29 8.92 2.78 -2.96
N GLY A 30 8.11 2.22 -3.86
CA GLY A 30 8.27 0.84 -4.37
C GLY A 30 9.61 0.54 -5.05
N VAL A 31 10.42 1.56 -5.39
CA VAL A 31 11.80 1.33 -5.91
C VAL A 31 12.84 1.23 -4.80
N VAL A 32 12.53 1.78 -3.61
CA VAL A 32 13.43 1.81 -2.47
C VAL A 32 13.99 0.43 -2.10
N PRO A 33 13.24 -0.70 -2.20
CA PRO A 33 13.79 -2.03 -1.94
C PRO A 33 15.05 -2.38 -2.72
N LEU A 34 15.17 -1.84 -3.94
CA LEU A 34 16.32 -2.07 -4.80
C LEU A 34 17.63 -1.51 -4.23
N LEU A 35 17.55 -0.50 -3.34
CA LEU A 35 18.71 0.09 -2.67
C LEU A 35 19.17 -0.74 -1.46
N PHE A 36 18.25 -1.41 -0.78
CA PHE A 36 18.51 -2.10 0.49
C PHE A 36 18.76 -3.61 0.34
N LEU A 37 18.44 -4.22 -0.81
CA LEU A 37 18.64 -5.64 -1.08
C LEU A 37 19.88 -5.89 -1.97
N PRO A 38 21.06 -6.12 -1.37
CA PRO A 38 22.22 -6.62 -2.10
C PRO A 38 22.01 -8.11 -2.41
N LEU A 39 21.26 -8.39 -3.48
CA LEU A 39 21.18 -9.74 -4.04
C LEU A 39 22.38 -9.95 -4.97
N ASP A 40 23.43 -10.54 -4.42
CA ASP A 40 24.60 -10.98 -5.18
C ASP A 40 24.33 -12.37 -5.77
N SER A 41 24.30 -12.47 -7.09
CA SER A 41 24.05 -13.71 -7.85
C SER A 41 25.12 -14.81 -7.68
N ILE A 42 26.03 -14.67 -6.72
CA ILE A 42 27.21 -15.52 -6.53
C ILE A 42 26.92 -16.69 -5.58
N CYS A 43 25.93 -16.59 -4.67
CA CYS A 43 25.62 -17.64 -3.70
C CYS A 43 24.11 -17.79 -3.41
N PRO A 44 23.37 -18.55 -4.23
CA PRO A 44 21.92 -18.67 -4.11
C PRO A 44 21.43 -19.17 -2.74
N ARG A 45 22.26 -19.92 -2.00
CA ARG A 45 21.89 -20.46 -0.67
C ARG A 45 21.91 -19.42 0.45
N LYS A 46 22.77 -18.39 0.36
CA LYS A 46 22.83 -17.30 1.36
C LYS A 46 21.65 -16.34 1.18
N ASP A 47 21.22 -16.18 -0.07
CA ASP A 47 20.10 -15.34 -0.46
C ASP A 47 18.77 -15.86 0.11
N VAL A 48 18.53 -17.18 0.10
CA VAL A 48 17.29 -17.76 0.67
C VAL A 48 17.17 -17.54 2.18
N ILE A 49 18.27 -17.66 2.93
CA ILE A 49 18.27 -17.43 4.38
C ILE A 49 18.04 -15.95 4.69
N SER A 50 18.65 -15.05 3.90
CA SER A 50 18.42 -13.61 4.03
C SER A 50 16.97 -13.25 3.68
N LEU A 51 16.44 -13.80 2.59
CA LEU A 51 15.07 -13.60 2.13
C LEU A 51 14.05 -14.09 3.17
N ASN A 52 14.27 -15.25 3.79
CA ASN A 52 13.38 -15.77 4.84
C ASN A 52 13.33 -14.87 6.08
N ARG A 53 14.43 -14.19 6.43
CA ARG A 53 14.42 -13.21 7.55
C ARG A 53 13.58 -11.99 7.20
N TRP A 54 13.73 -11.46 6.00
CA TRP A 54 12.91 -10.36 5.52
C TRP A 54 11.44 -10.75 5.35
N LEU A 55 11.16 -11.98 4.93
CA LEU A 55 9.81 -12.51 4.86
C LEU A 55 9.18 -12.64 6.25
N SER A 56 9.95 -13.09 7.25
CA SER A 56 9.45 -13.15 8.63
C SER A 56 9.15 -11.76 9.20
N TYR A 57 9.98 -10.77 8.85
CA TYR A 57 9.73 -9.37 9.17
C TYR A 57 8.45 -8.86 8.49
N ALA A 58 8.29 -9.11 7.19
CA ALA A 58 7.12 -8.76 6.39
C ALA A 58 5.82 -9.33 6.98
N THR A 59 5.79 -10.65 7.22
CA THR A 59 4.62 -11.31 7.83
C THR A 59 4.34 -10.76 9.23
N GLY A 60 5.38 -10.47 10.02
CA GLY A 60 5.24 -9.90 11.35
C GLY A 60 4.67 -8.47 11.34
N SER A 61 5.13 -7.60 10.43
CA SER A 61 4.66 -6.22 10.34
C SER A 61 3.21 -6.14 9.87
N LEU A 62 2.84 -6.90 8.83
CA LEU A 62 1.48 -6.99 8.32
C LEU A 62 0.50 -7.52 9.39
N LEU A 63 0.92 -8.58 10.10
CA LEU A 63 0.10 -9.12 11.19
C LEU A 63 -0.04 -8.11 12.34
N GLY A 64 1.04 -7.40 12.69
CA GLY A 64 1.02 -6.36 13.71
C GLY A 64 0.06 -5.21 13.36
N GLU A 65 0.11 -4.71 12.13
CA GLU A 65 -0.77 -3.65 11.64
C GLU A 65 -2.25 -4.05 11.74
N VAL A 66 -2.60 -5.24 11.22
CA VAL A 66 -3.98 -5.73 11.25
C VAL A 66 -4.46 -5.89 12.69
N PHE A 67 -3.75 -6.63 13.53
CA PHE A 67 -4.26 -7.02 14.85
C PHE A 67 -4.17 -5.94 15.92
N ILE A 68 -3.15 -5.08 15.87
CA ILE A 68 -2.90 -4.07 16.90
C ILE A 68 -3.56 -2.74 16.52
N HIS A 69 -3.65 -2.43 15.22
CA HIS A 69 -4.11 -1.14 14.77
C HIS A 69 -5.48 -1.21 14.08
N LEU A 70 -5.59 -1.95 12.97
CA LEU A 70 -6.80 -1.93 12.14
C LEU A 70 -8.01 -2.57 12.82
N LEU A 71 -7.85 -3.75 13.44
CA LEU A 71 -8.95 -4.42 14.11
C LEU A 71 -9.49 -3.56 15.26
N PRO A 72 -8.71 -3.15 16.28
CA PRO A 72 -9.26 -2.36 17.39
C PRO A 72 -9.93 -1.06 16.93
N GLU A 73 -9.33 -0.35 15.98
CA GLU A 73 -9.86 0.92 15.46
C GLU A 73 -11.21 0.73 14.77
N SER A 74 -11.38 -0.35 13.99
CA SER A 74 -12.63 -0.63 13.29
C SER A 74 -13.81 -0.91 14.26
N TRP A 75 -13.53 -1.48 15.43
CA TRP A 75 -14.56 -1.75 16.44
C TRP A 75 -14.83 -0.54 17.34
N ILE A 76 -13.81 0.24 17.70
CA ILE A 76 -13.99 1.45 18.53
C ILE A 76 -14.87 2.49 17.82
N ASN A 77 -14.77 2.59 16.50
CA ASN A 77 -15.58 3.52 15.69
C ASN A 77 -16.94 2.94 15.25
N SER A 78 -17.28 1.71 15.64
CA SER A 78 -18.56 1.10 15.32
C SER A 78 -19.60 1.39 16.40
N ASP A 79 -20.78 1.87 16.00
CA ASP A 79 -21.90 2.06 16.92
C ASP A 79 -22.33 0.73 17.54
N ILE A 80 -22.89 0.77 18.76
CA ILE A 80 -23.30 -0.42 19.54
C ILE A 80 -24.24 -1.32 18.72
N ASP A 81 -25.15 -0.73 17.95
CA ASP A 81 -26.10 -1.47 17.11
C ASP A 81 -25.46 -2.11 15.87
N THR A 82 -24.23 -1.70 15.53
CA THR A 82 -23.48 -2.04 14.32
C THR A 82 -22.20 -2.84 14.61
N PHE A 83 -21.97 -3.23 15.86
CA PHE A 83 -20.75 -3.90 16.34
C PHE A 83 -20.35 -5.17 15.56
N GLN A 84 -21.30 -5.84 14.90
CA GLN A 84 -21.04 -7.05 14.10
C GLN A 84 -20.53 -6.75 12.69
N ILE A 85 -20.78 -5.55 12.15
CA ILE A 85 -20.51 -5.22 10.74
C ILE A 85 -19.01 -5.28 10.39
N PRO A 86 -18.07 -4.74 11.18
CA PRO A 86 -16.63 -4.87 10.88
C PRO A 86 -16.19 -6.33 10.71
N GLY A 87 -16.66 -7.22 11.60
CA GLY A 87 -16.36 -8.65 11.54
C GLY A 87 -16.86 -9.32 10.25
N PHE A 88 -18.04 -8.95 9.77
CA PHE A 88 -18.55 -9.45 8.49
C PHE A 88 -17.70 -8.99 7.30
N TRP A 89 -17.24 -7.73 7.28
CA TRP A 89 -16.36 -7.23 6.23
C TRP A 89 -15.01 -7.94 6.21
N ILE A 90 -14.40 -8.16 7.38
CA ILE A 90 -13.14 -8.90 7.51
C ILE A 90 -13.31 -10.34 7.02
N LEU A 91 -14.36 -11.03 7.47
CA LEU A 91 -14.64 -12.40 7.03
C LEU A 91 -14.87 -12.46 5.51
N SER A 92 -15.65 -11.50 4.98
CA SER A 92 -15.91 -11.42 3.53
C SER A 92 -14.63 -11.20 2.73
N GLY A 93 -13.74 -10.30 3.18
CA GLY A 93 -12.45 -10.07 2.53
C GLY A 93 -11.56 -11.31 2.55
N LEU A 94 -11.46 -12.00 3.70
CA LEU A 94 -10.68 -13.22 3.83
C LEU A 94 -11.22 -14.36 2.94
N LEU A 95 -12.54 -14.55 2.91
CA LEU A 95 -13.18 -15.55 2.03
C LEU A 95 -12.99 -15.20 0.56
N LEU A 96 -13.09 -13.92 0.18
CA LEU A 96 -12.86 -13.46 -1.18
C LEU A 96 -11.43 -13.79 -1.64
N PHE A 97 -10.41 -13.40 -0.86
CA PHE A 97 -9.02 -13.70 -1.21
C PHE A 97 -8.74 -15.19 -1.25
N PHE A 98 -9.30 -15.97 -0.31
CA PHE A 98 -9.18 -17.43 -0.31
C PHE A 98 -9.80 -18.07 -1.56
N ILE A 99 -10.98 -17.60 -1.99
CA ILE A 99 -11.63 -18.09 -3.20
C ILE A 99 -10.79 -17.73 -4.43
N ILE A 100 -10.31 -16.48 -4.54
CA ILE A 100 -9.46 -16.06 -5.66
C ILE A 100 -8.19 -16.92 -5.73
N GLU A 101 -7.53 -17.16 -4.59
CA GLU A 101 -6.36 -18.03 -4.50
C GLU A 101 -6.67 -19.44 -5.04
N LYS A 102 -7.76 -20.07 -4.58
CA LYS A 102 -8.14 -21.43 -5.03
C LYS A 102 -8.59 -21.49 -6.49
N LEU A 103 -9.18 -20.43 -7.03
CA LEU A 103 -9.52 -20.35 -8.45
C LEU A 103 -8.26 -20.20 -9.33
N CYS A 104 -7.26 -19.45 -8.88
CA CYS A 104 -6.05 -19.17 -9.67
C CYS A 104 -5.04 -20.33 -9.67
N ILE A 105 -4.99 -21.13 -8.60
CA ILE A 105 -4.08 -22.28 -8.49
C ILE A 105 -4.34 -23.37 -9.55
N ASN A 106 -5.55 -23.43 -10.13
CA ASN A 106 -5.87 -24.44 -11.14
C ASN A 106 -5.08 -24.30 -12.46
N ASP A 107 -4.52 -23.12 -12.76
CA ASP A 107 -3.77 -22.84 -14.00
C ASP A 107 -2.33 -22.34 -13.76
N SER A 108 -1.98 -21.95 -12.53
CA SER A 108 -0.70 -21.30 -12.20
C SER A 108 -0.01 -21.97 -11.02
N THR A 109 1.29 -21.74 -10.83
CA THR A 109 1.97 -22.24 -9.63
C THR A 109 1.53 -21.46 -8.38
N GLU A 110 1.38 -22.14 -7.24
CA GLU A 110 0.96 -21.52 -5.97
C GLU A 110 1.77 -20.27 -5.62
N LYS A 111 3.08 -20.30 -5.90
CA LYS A 111 4.01 -19.18 -5.68
C LYS A 111 3.74 -17.98 -6.58
N GLU A 112 3.33 -18.18 -7.82
CA GLU A 112 3.00 -17.08 -8.73
C GLU A 112 1.70 -16.39 -8.29
N VAL A 113 0.71 -17.15 -7.82
CA VAL A 113 -0.56 -16.61 -7.32
C VAL A 113 -0.33 -15.68 -6.12
N GLU A 114 0.53 -16.09 -5.17
CA GLU A 114 0.93 -15.23 -4.03
C GLU A 114 1.46 -13.86 -4.51
N GLY A 115 2.31 -13.86 -5.55
CA GLY A 115 2.91 -12.63 -6.08
C GLY A 115 1.91 -11.70 -6.74
N TYR A 116 0.99 -12.23 -7.55
CA TYR A 116 -0.04 -11.42 -8.20
C TYR A 116 -1.09 -10.89 -7.21
N LEU A 117 -1.47 -11.69 -6.21
CA LEU A 117 -2.35 -11.24 -5.13
C LEU A 117 -1.69 -10.11 -4.33
N ASN A 118 -0.38 -10.20 -4.08
CA ASN A 118 0.38 -9.14 -3.43
C ASN A 118 0.36 -7.84 -4.26
N LEU A 119 0.58 -7.92 -5.57
CA LEU A 119 0.49 -6.74 -6.45
C LEU A 119 -0.91 -6.12 -6.45
N ALA A 120 -1.96 -6.95 -6.45
CA ALA A 120 -3.32 -6.46 -6.41
C ALA A 120 -3.62 -5.72 -5.09
N ALA A 121 -3.18 -6.27 -3.96
CA ALA A 121 -3.27 -5.62 -2.66
C ALA A 121 -2.50 -4.29 -2.64
N ASN A 122 -1.27 -4.28 -3.14
CA ASN A 122 -0.43 -3.08 -3.22
C ASN A 122 -1.07 -1.99 -4.11
N ILE A 123 -1.69 -2.34 -5.25
CA ILE A 123 -2.43 -1.35 -6.07
C ILE A 123 -3.54 -0.67 -5.27
N ILE A 124 -4.32 -1.45 -4.50
CA ILE A 124 -5.42 -0.93 -3.68
C ILE A 124 -4.85 -0.02 -2.59
N ASP A 125 -3.78 -0.44 -1.93
CA ASP A 125 -3.15 0.31 -0.85
C ASP A 125 -2.61 1.66 -1.36
N ASN A 126 -1.82 1.63 -2.45
CA ASN A 126 -1.35 2.80 -3.16
C ASN A 126 -2.50 3.74 -3.56
N PHE A 127 -3.61 3.18 -4.07
CA PHE A 127 -4.81 3.97 -4.38
C PHE A 127 -5.38 4.68 -3.16
N THR A 128 -5.53 3.98 -2.02
CA THR A 128 -6.04 4.58 -0.79
C THR A 128 -5.11 5.66 -0.24
N HIS A 129 -3.79 5.49 -0.36
CA HIS A 129 -2.80 6.53 -0.06
C HIS A 129 -3.03 7.79 -0.90
N GLY A 130 -3.25 7.63 -2.20
CA GLY A 130 -3.60 8.73 -3.10
C GLY A 130 -4.83 9.50 -2.65
N VAL A 131 -5.91 8.78 -2.29
CA VAL A 131 -7.15 9.37 -1.78
C VAL A 131 -6.91 10.12 -0.46
N ALA A 132 -6.18 9.53 0.49
CA ALA A 132 -5.89 10.13 1.80
C ALA A 132 -5.02 11.40 1.67
N ILE A 133 -4.01 11.38 0.79
CA ILE A 133 -3.19 12.54 0.47
C ILE A 133 -4.06 13.65 -0.12
N ALA A 134 -4.89 13.35 -1.11
CA ALA A 134 -5.78 14.37 -1.68
C ALA A 134 -6.75 14.95 -0.64
N GLY A 135 -7.36 14.11 0.21
CA GLY A 135 -8.29 14.56 1.24
C GLY A 135 -7.63 15.49 2.27
N SER A 136 -6.42 15.15 2.70
CA SER A 136 -5.64 16.00 3.62
C SER A 136 -5.22 17.33 2.99
N TYR A 137 -4.82 17.32 1.71
CA TYR A 137 -4.51 18.55 0.96
C TYR A 137 -5.73 19.41 0.67
N LEU A 138 -6.96 18.88 0.65
CA LEU A 138 -8.20 19.67 0.61
C LEU A 138 -8.43 20.43 1.92
N VAL A 139 -8.17 19.78 3.06
CA VAL A 139 -8.30 20.41 4.38
C VAL A 139 -7.26 21.51 4.59
N SER A 140 -5.96 21.20 4.51
CA SER A 140 -4.90 22.24 4.62
C SER A 140 -3.56 21.77 4.06
N LEU A 141 -2.70 22.72 3.66
CA LEU A 141 -1.33 22.41 3.21
C LEU A 141 -0.51 21.66 4.28
N ARG A 142 -0.61 22.08 5.55
CA ARG A 142 0.11 21.42 6.65
C ARG A 142 -0.35 19.98 6.84
N LEU A 143 -1.66 19.74 6.82
CA LEU A 143 -2.20 18.39 6.97
C LEU A 143 -1.76 17.51 5.79
N GLY A 144 -1.83 18.01 4.56
CA GLY A 144 -1.34 17.30 3.37
C GLY A 144 0.10 16.84 3.49
N ILE A 145 1.02 17.75 3.82
CA ILE A 145 2.45 17.41 3.99
C ILE A 145 2.67 16.40 5.12
N LEU A 146 1.95 16.56 6.24
CA LEU A 146 2.05 15.63 7.38
C LEU A 146 1.55 14.23 7.02
N THR A 147 0.40 14.14 6.34
CA THR A 147 -0.17 12.87 5.87
C THR A 147 0.76 12.18 4.89
N THR A 148 1.31 12.90 3.90
CA THR A 148 2.29 12.34 2.96
C THR A 148 3.52 11.81 3.69
N THR A 149 4.06 12.55 4.65
CA THR A 149 5.23 12.12 5.43
C THR A 149 4.91 10.88 6.28
N CYS A 150 3.73 10.85 6.91
CA CYS A 150 3.27 9.72 7.69
C CYS A 150 3.15 8.46 6.84
N ILE A 151 2.57 8.58 5.64
CA ILE A 151 2.42 7.47 4.71
C ILE A 151 3.79 6.96 4.27
N LEU A 152 4.69 7.83 3.82
CA LEU A 152 6.05 7.43 3.42
C LEU A 152 6.80 6.63 4.50
N VAL A 153 6.59 6.95 5.78
CA VAL A 153 7.28 6.29 6.89
C VAL A 153 6.84 4.83 7.04
N HIS A 154 5.56 4.51 6.89
CA HIS A 154 5.11 3.11 6.92
C HIS A 154 5.23 2.42 5.56
N GLU A 155 5.13 3.17 4.47
CA GLU A 155 5.10 2.61 3.12
C GLU A 155 6.44 2.00 2.72
N VAL A 156 7.55 2.65 3.07
CA VAL A 156 8.88 2.11 2.75
C VAL A 156 9.07 0.70 3.36
N PRO A 157 8.77 0.46 4.65
CA PRO A 157 8.71 -0.88 5.22
C PRO A 157 7.76 -1.85 4.51
N HIS A 158 6.54 -1.42 4.15
CA HIS A 158 5.57 -2.27 3.44
C HIS A 158 6.07 -2.67 2.05
N GLU A 159 6.65 -1.74 1.30
CA GLU A 159 7.22 -2.00 -0.01
C GLU A 159 8.43 -2.95 0.04
N MET A 160 9.20 -2.96 1.15
CA MET A 160 10.23 -4.01 1.37
C MET A 160 9.60 -5.39 1.50
N ALA A 161 8.50 -5.49 2.26
CA ALA A 161 7.81 -6.74 2.52
C ALA A 161 7.24 -7.32 1.22
N ASP A 162 6.57 -6.47 0.44
CA ASP A 162 6.00 -6.80 -0.86
C ASP A 162 7.05 -7.24 -1.85
N PHE A 163 8.17 -6.52 -1.93
CA PHE A 163 9.26 -6.86 -2.84
C PHE A 163 9.84 -8.25 -2.53
N VAL A 164 9.95 -8.59 -1.23
CA VAL A 164 10.41 -9.91 -0.78
C VAL A 164 9.43 -11.02 -1.16
N ILE A 165 8.13 -10.76 -1.08
CA ILE A 165 7.08 -11.68 -1.54
C ILE A 165 7.21 -11.91 -3.05
N LEU A 166 7.38 -10.86 -3.86
CA LEU A 166 7.56 -10.98 -5.31
C LEU A 166 8.79 -11.81 -5.69
N LEU A 167 9.92 -11.57 -5.03
CA LEU A 167 11.14 -12.37 -5.24
C LEU A 167 10.92 -13.85 -4.90
N ARG A 168 10.17 -14.14 -3.82
CA ARG A 168 9.84 -15.51 -3.42
C ARG A 168 8.87 -16.18 -4.41
N SER A 169 8.01 -15.38 -5.03
CA SER A 169 7.09 -15.79 -6.11
C SER A 169 7.77 -16.02 -7.45
N GLY A 170 9.07 -15.76 -7.57
CA GLY A 170 9.87 -16.05 -8.77
C GLY A 170 10.22 -14.84 -9.63
N PHE A 171 9.82 -13.63 -9.23
CA PHE A 171 10.18 -12.41 -9.95
C PHE A 171 11.67 -12.11 -9.74
N SER A 172 12.35 -11.64 -10.78
CA SER A 172 13.66 -11.00 -10.61
C SER A 172 13.52 -9.63 -9.95
N ARG A 173 14.61 -9.13 -9.34
CA ARG A 173 14.65 -7.79 -8.72
C ARG A 173 14.14 -6.66 -9.62
N TRP A 174 14.39 -6.75 -10.93
CA TRP A 174 13.98 -5.73 -11.89
C TRP A 174 12.52 -5.90 -12.31
N GLU A 175 12.03 -7.13 -12.37
CA GLU A 175 10.60 -7.39 -12.60
C GLU A 175 9.78 -6.93 -11.40
N ALA A 176 10.21 -7.25 -10.18
CA ALA A 176 9.58 -6.81 -8.94
C ALA A 176 9.54 -5.27 -8.85
N ALA A 177 10.66 -4.58 -9.13
CA ALA A 177 10.71 -3.12 -9.10
C ALA A 177 9.80 -2.48 -10.16
N LYS A 178 9.76 -3.04 -11.38
CA LYS A 178 8.84 -2.56 -12.43
C LYS A 178 7.38 -2.80 -12.07
N ALA A 179 7.08 -3.94 -11.44
CA ALA A 179 5.73 -4.27 -11.00
C ALA A 179 5.25 -3.31 -9.91
N GLN A 180 6.06 -3.06 -8.87
CA GLN A 180 5.74 -2.06 -7.83
C GLN A 180 5.63 -0.65 -8.42
N LEU A 181 6.51 -0.25 -9.33
CA LEU A 181 6.36 1.02 -10.05
C LEU A 181 5.07 1.11 -10.87
N ALA A 182 4.55 0.00 -11.39
CA ALA A 182 3.26 0.01 -12.07
C ALA A 182 2.12 0.23 -11.07
N THR A 183 2.23 -0.30 -9.85
CA THR A 183 1.25 -0.08 -8.77
C THR A 183 1.20 1.37 -8.27
N ALA A 184 2.30 2.13 -8.41
CA ALA A 184 2.38 3.57 -8.13
C ALA A 184 1.33 4.41 -8.90
N SER A 185 0.88 3.92 -10.06
CA SER A 185 -0.20 4.55 -10.83
C SER A 185 -1.51 4.63 -10.02
N GLY A 186 -1.76 3.67 -9.13
CA GLY A 186 -2.90 3.64 -8.22
C GLY A 186 -2.95 4.90 -7.33
N SER A 187 -1.82 5.28 -6.73
CA SER A 187 -1.73 6.47 -5.87
C SER A 187 -2.02 7.77 -6.63
N THR A 188 -1.43 7.91 -7.82
CA THR A 188 -1.68 9.10 -8.65
C THR A 188 -3.15 9.16 -9.09
N LEU A 189 -3.75 8.02 -9.47
CA LEU A 189 -5.17 7.94 -9.84
C LEU A 189 -6.10 8.27 -8.66
N GLY A 190 -5.85 7.71 -7.48
CA GLY A 190 -6.62 7.99 -6.27
C GLY A 190 -6.58 9.47 -5.89
N ALA A 191 -5.41 10.09 -5.99
CA ALA A 191 -5.25 11.51 -5.74
C ALA A 191 -6.03 12.36 -6.75
N ILE A 192 -5.90 12.07 -8.05
CA ILE A 192 -6.61 12.81 -9.10
C ILE A 192 -8.13 12.71 -8.90
N LEU A 193 -8.67 11.50 -8.75
CA LEU A 193 -10.12 11.30 -8.60
C LEU A 193 -10.67 12.06 -7.39
N ASN A 194 -9.97 12.03 -6.26
CA ASN A 194 -10.43 12.73 -5.07
C ASN A 194 -10.27 14.26 -5.18
N THR A 195 -9.34 14.77 -5.98
CA THR A 195 -9.24 16.23 -6.25
C THR A 195 -10.27 16.76 -7.25
N LEU A 196 -10.93 15.88 -8.01
CA LEU A 196 -11.95 16.23 -9.01
C LEU A 196 -13.38 16.21 -8.44
N CYS A 197 -13.59 15.60 -7.28
CA CYS A 197 -14.86 15.54 -6.55
C CYS A 197 -14.94 16.64 -5.49
#